data_AF-A0A3N4IPN5-F1
#
_entry.id   AF-A0A3N4IPN5-F1
#
_cell.length_a   1.000
_cell.length_b   1.000
_cell.length_c   1.000
_cell.angle_alpha   90.00
_cell.angle_beta   90.00
_cell.angle_gamma   90.00
#
_symmetry.space_group_name_H-M   'P 1'
#
loop_
_entity.id
_entity.type
_entity.pdbx_description
1 polymer ?
#
loop_
_entity_poly.entity_id
_entity_poly.type
_entity_poly.pdbx_seq_one_letter_code
_entity_poly.pdbx_strand_id
1 'polypeptide(L)'
;MTLIHHRKSSHNDTLTVGSIIDGNAKKKLESVDIAMEPLHKLRMSGTDNTAFYPITVRRYLLPDDETFATSLPIWEPEKTRDSTEENDAVKQQKKDFEAALDHLEKLKNAVGDLDTAAEKLDALKLTAAERFKEGASMGSGNAASTTDVRLSFTNKAPTPKNKRILVVGGGVSGLMTSWFLTENGYEVTIISKEWAYLPTDGKVDETKKITSQIGGALWEFPPGGCGLAEIETPYLAHSDQRLYEKWAMEGYDFYTQIINMPGLREDFGVEMRTLHQFYHTHPEADQKFRKIRALSTRSDATKQPTIPGFKLYSEKIKENADKDTGCIEELANILGVVKTYGTGLTHAYSHEAPVIDTDRAMLFLMTLVKSKGADMETREIHGDIHTLERDLLEDYEADAIVNATGISAVYTAGDDQVFPVRGAVLRLTNSAPEPGKPQPINAAVLLPAQYDTTGKLSKEVFVVPRNATTAVVGSIIQRNNWDLTLHPESPDVELMFRRACKFLPKLKEMKSDEDYPIAQGLRPFSKMNVRVEVEMRSGGPGGSKIVHNYGHGGSGWTLAVGCALTAVELVDAILQEGLVGRKANCKVATSTTRAYYEKENAGS
;
A
#
# COMPACT_ATOMS: atom_id res chain seq x y z
N MET A 1 41.11 -36.97 -5.59
CA MET A 1 42.57 -37.22 -5.53
C MET A 1 43.28 -35.89 -5.31
N THR A 2 43.91 -35.78 -4.13
CA THR A 2 45.19 -35.12 -3.83
C THR A 2 45.50 -33.69 -4.31
N LEU A 3 45.33 -32.72 -3.39
CA LEU A 3 46.33 -31.81 -2.79
C LEU A 3 47.58 -31.33 -3.57
N ILE A 4 47.89 -30.02 -3.41
CA ILE A 4 49.17 -29.32 -3.08
C ILE A 4 49.09 -27.87 -3.63
N HIS A 5 49.62 -26.75 -3.10
CA HIS A 5 49.97 -26.17 -1.78
C HIS A 5 50.59 -24.76 -2.05
N HIS A 6 50.31 -23.74 -1.20
CA HIS A 6 51.11 -22.50 -0.92
C HIS A 6 51.42 -21.45 -2.06
N ARG A 7 51.64 -20.13 -1.86
CA ARG A 7 51.93 -19.22 -0.72
C ARG A 7 51.78 -17.73 -1.12
N LYS A 8 51.31 -16.89 -0.17
CA LYS A 8 51.58 -15.46 0.20
C LYS A 8 52.08 -14.35 -0.78
N SER A 9 51.43 -13.17 -0.61
CA SER A 9 51.90 -11.75 -0.58
C SER A 9 52.54 -11.15 -1.84
N SER A 10 52.47 -9.87 -2.22
CA SER A 10 51.98 -8.59 -1.67
C SER A 10 52.22 -7.51 -2.75
N HIS A 11 51.42 -6.42 -2.74
CA HIS A 11 51.68 -5.08 -3.30
C HIS A 11 51.60 -4.83 -4.82
N ASN A 12 50.64 -3.96 -5.15
CA ASN A 12 50.65 -2.78 -6.04
C ASN A 12 51.15 -2.83 -7.49
N ASP A 13 50.18 -2.44 -8.33
CA ASP A 13 50.24 -1.42 -9.39
C ASP A 13 50.46 -1.81 -10.86
N THR A 14 49.54 -1.21 -11.64
CA THR A 14 49.61 -0.75 -13.04
C THR A 14 49.19 -1.65 -14.21
N LEU A 15 48.27 -1.08 -14.99
CA LEU A 15 47.67 -1.54 -16.25
C LEU A 15 48.69 -2.00 -17.31
N THR A 16 48.26 -2.91 -18.18
CA THR A 16 48.62 -2.83 -19.60
C THR A 16 47.48 -3.37 -20.49
N VAL A 17 46.93 -2.49 -21.32
CA VAL A 17 46.08 -2.84 -22.47
C VAL A 17 47.01 -3.28 -23.59
N GLY A 18 46.85 -4.51 -24.08
CA GLY A 18 47.59 -5.08 -25.20
C GLY A 18 46.64 -5.70 -26.22
N SER A 19 46.55 -5.05 -27.37
CA SER A 19 45.85 -5.45 -28.59
C SER A 19 46.32 -6.80 -29.14
N ILE A 20 45.39 -7.65 -29.60
CA ILE A 20 45.64 -8.56 -30.75
C ILE A 20 44.40 -8.57 -31.65
N ILE A 21 44.58 -8.00 -32.85
CA ILE A 21 43.81 -8.25 -34.06
C ILE A 21 44.55 -9.36 -34.81
N ASP A 22 43.86 -10.47 -35.11
CA ASP A 22 43.93 -11.26 -36.36
C ASP A 22 42.97 -12.44 -36.17
N GLY A 23 42.17 -12.94 -37.11
CA GLY A 23 42.25 -12.87 -38.56
C GLY A 23 41.86 -14.27 -39.10
N ASN A 24 40.83 -14.32 -39.95
CA ASN A 24 40.46 -15.43 -40.84
C ASN A 24 39.70 -16.69 -40.31
N ALA A 25 38.38 -16.61 -40.52
CA ALA A 25 37.65 -17.27 -41.62
C ALA A 25 37.29 -18.78 -41.58
N LYS A 26 36.04 -18.99 -42.05
CA LYS A 26 35.50 -20.12 -42.83
C LYS A 26 35.00 -21.38 -42.09
N LYS A 27 33.68 -21.44 -41.86
CA LYS A 27 32.71 -22.29 -42.59
C LYS A 27 31.46 -22.59 -41.75
N LYS A 28 30.33 -21.98 -42.11
CA LYS A 28 29.09 -22.62 -42.60
C LYS A 28 27.90 -21.69 -42.38
N LEU A 29 27.62 -20.89 -43.40
CA LEU A 29 26.30 -20.40 -43.77
C LEU A 29 25.90 -21.27 -44.95
N GLU A 30 24.78 -21.99 -44.86
CA GLU A 30 24.04 -22.51 -46.01
C GLU A 30 22.68 -23.07 -45.53
N SER A 31 21.67 -22.21 -45.53
CA SER A 31 20.42 -22.39 -46.29
C SER A 31 19.37 -21.37 -45.81
N VAL A 32 18.84 -20.65 -46.79
CA VAL A 32 17.90 -19.54 -46.74
C VAL A 32 16.50 -20.09 -46.98
N ASP A 33 15.47 -19.53 -46.36
CA ASP A 33 14.27 -19.14 -47.11
C ASP A 33 13.49 -18.02 -46.42
N ILE A 34 13.31 -16.94 -47.18
CA ILE A 34 12.59 -15.71 -46.88
C ILE A 34 11.26 -15.79 -47.67
N ALA A 35 10.13 -15.47 -47.03
CA ALA A 35 8.91 -15.10 -47.73
C ALA A 35 8.60 -13.61 -47.48
N MET A 36 8.46 -12.88 -48.58
CA MET A 36 8.37 -11.42 -48.71
C MET A 36 6.97 -10.86 -48.46
N GLU A 37 6.91 -9.59 -48.02
CA GLU A 37 5.73 -8.74 -47.80
C GLU A 37 4.86 -8.47 -49.06
N PRO A 38 3.72 -7.75 -48.92
CA PRO A 38 3.81 -6.31 -49.28
C PRO A 38 3.04 -5.33 -48.36
N LEU A 39 3.78 -4.34 -47.86
CA LEU A 39 3.34 -2.99 -47.51
C LEU A 39 2.66 -2.28 -48.71
N HIS A 40 1.45 -1.74 -48.52
CA HIS A 40 0.94 -0.66 -49.37
C HIS A 40 -0.10 0.24 -48.67
N LYS A 41 0.28 1.54 -48.56
CA LYS A 41 -0.53 2.78 -48.41
C LYS A 41 -1.21 2.96 -47.02
N LEU A 42 -1.08 4.06 -46.27
CA LEU A 42 -1.18 5.48 -46.63
C LEU A 42 -0.67 6.37 -45.47
N ARG A 43 0.17 7.35 -45.83
CA ARG A 43 0.31 8.76 -45.34
C ARG A 43 0.36 9.11 -43.85
N MET A 44 1.39 9.90 -43.56
CA MET A 44 1.63 10.70 -42.35
C MET A 44 0.66 11.88 -42.16
N SER A 45 0.35 12.18 -40.89
CA SER A 45 0.33 13.50 -40.22
C SER A 45 -0.33 13.31 -38.85
N GLY A 46 0.13 13.76 -37.69
CA GLY A 46 1.27 14.55 -37.23
C GLY A 46 1.18 14.63 -35.69
N THR A 47 2.30 14.97 -35.06
CA THR A 47 2.47 15.44 -33.66
C THR A 47 1.84 14.62 -32.53
N ASP A 48 2.68 13.94 -31.73
CA ASP A 48 2.74 14.27 -30.30
C ASP A 48 4.05 13.81 -29.64
N ASN A 49 4.66 14.76 -28.92
CA ASN A 49 5.83 14.60 -28.08
C ASN A 49 5.55 13.62 -26.94
N THR A 50 6.27 12.50 -26.91
CA THR A 50 6.51 11.75 -25.67
C THR A 50 8.01 11.56 -25.50
N ALA A 51 8.61 12.43 -24.69
CA ALA A 51 9.96 12.24 -24.20
C ALA A 51 9.95 11.04 -23.24
N PHE A 52 10.60 9.96 -23.66
CA PHE A 52 10.93 8.83 -22.81
C PHE A 52 11.85 9.30 -21.67
N TYR A 53 11.35 9.29 -20.44
CA TYR A 53 12.22 9.25 -19.26
C TYR A 53 12.85 7.86 -19.18
N PRO A 54 14.16 7.73 -18.89
CA PRO A 54 14.79 6.42 -18.77
C PRO A 54 14.32 5.75 -17.48
N ILE A 55 13.27 4.93 -17.62
CA ILE A 55 12.87 3.91 -16.66
C ILE A 55 13.99 2.85 -16.66
N THR A 56 14.64 2.63 -15.52
CA THR A 56 15.46 1.43 -15.35
C THR A 56 14.51 0.26 -15.12
N VAL A 57 14.00 -0.31 -16.21
CA VAL A 57 13.31 -1.61 -16.20
C VAL A 57 14.40 -2.67 -16.00
N ARG A 58 14.55 -3.21 -14.79
CA ARG A 58 15.25 -4.49 -14.62
C ARG A 58 14.37 -5.57 -15.24
N ARG A 59 14.74 -6.02 -16.43
CA ARG A 59 14.03 -7.05 -17.17
C ARG A 59 14.21 -8.40 -16.45
N TYR A 60 13.09 -9.06 -16.19
CA TYR A 60 13.03 -10.49 -15.91
C TYR A 60 13.69 -11.26 -17.05
N LEU A 61 14.75 -12.00 -16.74
CA LEU A 61 15.20 -13.17 -17.50
C LEU A 61 15.66 -14.22 -16.48
N LEU A 62 15.03 -15.40 -16.54
CA LEU A 62 15.66 -16.66 -16.13
C LEU A 62 16.73 -17.03 -17.20
N PRO A 63 17.67 -17.92 -16.90
CA PRO A 63 19.12 -17.74 -17.06
C PRO A 63 19.63 -17.89 -18.50
N ASP A 64 20.89 -17.49 -18.65
CA ASP A 64 21.79 -17.68 -19.80
C ASP A 64 21.78 -16.53 -20.83
N ASP A 65 22.46 -15.43 -20.46
CA ASP A 65 23.50 -14.81 -21.30
C ASP A 65 24.06 -13.58 -20.57
N GLU A 66 25.28 -13.71 -20.03
CA GLU A 66 26.06 -12.56 -19.59
C GLU A 66 26.62 -11.84 -20.82
N THR A 67 26.37 -10.53 -20.95
CA THR A 67 27.44 -9.53 -21.16
C THR A 67 26.90 -8.09 -21.31
N PHE A 68 27.65 -7.16 -20.69
CA PHE A 68 27.64 -5.69 -20.81
C PHE A 68 26.52 -4.87 -20.14
N ALA A 69 26.82 -4.36 -18.94
CA ALA A 69 26.29 -3.09 -18.44
C ALA A 69 27.40 -2.32 -17.70
N THR A 70 27.83 -1.17 -18.21
CA THR A 70 28.66 -0.21 -17.49
C THR A 70 27.76 0.83 -16.81
N SER A 71 27.76 0.86 -15.48
CA SER A 71 27.02 1.81 -14.65
C SER A 71 27.78 3.13 -14.48
N LEU A 72 27.10 4.28 -14.59
CA LEU A 72 27.63 5.58 -14.16
C LEU A 72 27.65 5.65 -12.61
N PRO A 73 28.68 6.26 -12.00
CA PRO A 73 28.75 6.38 -10.54
C PRO A 73 27.66 7.34 -10.00
N ILE A 74 27.02 6.93 -8.91
CA ILE A 74 26.01 7.68 -8.17
C ILE A 74 26.73 8.55 -7.13
N TRP A 75 26.39 9.85 -7.08
CA TRP A 75 26.92 10.75 -6.05
C TRP A 75 26.22 10.49 -4.70
N GLU A 76 27.00 10.16 -3.68
CA GLU A 76 26.56 10.12 -2.29
C GLU A 76 27.38 11.14 -1.48
N PRO A 77 26.77 12.17 -0.87
CA PRO A 77 27.49 13.08 0.00
C PRO A 77 27.79 12.39 1.34
N GLU A 78 29.07 12.11 1.60
CA GLU A 78 29.51 11.79 2.97
C GLU A 78 29.31 13.01 3.89
N LYS A 79 28.69 12.79 5.04
CA LYS A 79 28.60 13.79 6.11
C LYS A 79 30.00 14.07 6.68
N THR A 80 30.66 15.11 6.21
CA THR A 80 31.85 15.62 6.89
C THR A 80 31.43 16.54 8.04
N ARG A 81 31.85 16.15 9.26
CA ARG A 81 31.95 17.07 10.39
C ARG A 81 33.07 18.05 10.07
N ASP A 82 32.72 19.33 9.98
CA ASP A 82 33.56 20.50 10.25
C ASP A 82 34.97 20.53 9.63
N SER A 83 35.15 21.34 8.58
CA SER A 83 36.30 22.25 8.35
C SER A 83 36.45 22.59 6.86
N THR A 84 36.95 23.80 6.61
CA THR A 84 37.05 24.54 5.34
C THR A 84 38.07 23.99 4.32
N GLU A 85 38.30 22.68 4.26
CA GLU A 85 39.16 22.05 3.24
C GLU A 85 38.40 20.97 2.47
N GLU A 86 38.39 21.12 1.14
CA GLU A 86 37.76 20.19 0.21
C GLU A 86 38.48 18.81 0.29
N ASN A 87 37.81 17.81 0.86
CA ASN A 87 38.36 16.48 1.11
C ASN A 87 38.74 15.79 -0.22
N ASP A 88 39.81 15.01 -0.25
CA ASP A 88 40.37 14.41 -1.47
C ASP A 88 39.40 13.45 -2.19
N ALA A 89 38.42 12.89 -1.46
CA ALA A 89 37.31 12.12 -2.03
C ALA A 89 36.39 12.97 -2.94
N VAL A 90 36.13 14.24 -2.57
CA VAL A 90 35.34 15.18 -3.38
C VAL A 90 36.14 15.61 -4.61
N LYS A 91 37.45 15.81 -4.47
CA LYS A 91 38.34 16.10 -5.61
C LYS A 91 38.41 14.93 -6.59
N GLN A 92 38.43 13.69 -6.09
CA GLN A 92 38.44 12.50 -6.94
C GLN A 92 37.12 12.29 -7.67
N GLN A 93 35.98 12.46 -6.99
CA GLN A 93 34.66 12.39 -7.63
C GLN A 93 34.46 13.48 -8.69
N LYS A 94 34.98 14.70 -8.43
CA LYS A 94 34.98 15.78 -9.43
C LYS A 94 35.79 15.40 -10.66
N LYS A 95 36.96 14.79 -10.47
CA LYS A 95 37.84 14.32 -11.56
C LYS A 95 37.19 13.20 -12.38
N ASP A 96 36.51 12.27 -11.74
CA ASP A 96 35.80 11.16 -12.41
C ASP A 96 34.60 11.68 -13.21
N PHE A 97 33.91 12.71 -12.70
CA PHE A 97 32.81 13.38 -13.39
C PHE A 97 33.30 14.18 -14.61
N GLU A 98 34.41 14.93 -14.47
CA GLU A 98 35.05 15.65 -15.58
C GLU A 98 35.53 14.68 -16.68
N ALA A 99 36.05 13.51 -16.31
CA ALA A 99 36.44 12.47 -17.27
C ALA A 99 35.23 11.86 -18.01
N ALA A 100 34.10 11.68 -17.34
CA ALA A 100 32.87 11.21 -17.96
C ALA A 100 32.28 12.23 -18.96
N LEU A 101 32.38 13.53 -18.64
CA LEU A 101 32.00 14.61 -19.55
C LEU A 101 32.89 14.65 -20.80
N ASP A 102 34.22 14.54 -20.63
CA ASP A 102 35.17 14.49 -21.75
C ASP A 102 34.94 13.27 -22.67
N HIS A 103 34.56 12.13 -22.09
CA HIS A 103 34.20 10.93 -22.85
C HIS A 103 32.90 11.11 -23.66
N LEU A 104 31.89 11.78 -23.08
CA LEU A 104 30.64 12.12 -23.76
C LEU A 104 30.85 13.15 -24.88
N GLU A 105 31.76 14.10 -24.69
CA GLU A 105 32.11 15.11 -25.69
C GLU A 105 32.87 14.48 -26.87
N LYS A 106 33.72 13.47 -26.62
CA LYS A 106 34.34 12.65 -27.68
C LYS A 106 33.32 11.81 -28.45
N LEU A 107 32.32 11.24 -27.76
CA LEU A 107 31.21 10.53 -28.41
C LEU A 107 30.34 11.46 -29.27
N LYS A 108 30.10 12.69 -28.81
CA LYS A 108 29.43 13.75 -29.59
C LYS A 108 30.19 14.08 -30.88
N ASN A 109 31.52 14.11 -30.84
CA ASN A 109 32.35 14.37 -32.02
C ASN A 109 32.43 13.17 -32.99
N ALA A 110 32.09 11.95 -32.53
CA ALA A 110 32.12 10.72 -33.33
C ALA A 110 30.78 10.42 -34.05
N VAL A 111 29.68 11.01 -33.59
CA VAL A 111 28.32 10.78 -34.15
C VAL A 111 27.87 12.07 -34.84
N GLY A 112 28.06 12.13 -36.16
CA GLY A 112 27.91 13.32 -36.99
C GLY A 112 26.49 13.79 -37.30
N ASP A 113 25.55 13.74 -36.35
CA ASP A 113 24.24 14.38 -36.52
C ASP A 113 23.82 15.13 -35.25
N LEU A 114 23.80 16.46 -35.37
CA LEU A 114 23.97 17.44 -34.29
C LEU A 114 22.76 18.38 -34.28
N ASP A 115 21.90 18.21 -33.28
CA ASP A 115 21.13 19.30 -32.63
C ASP A 115 20.58 18.81 -31.28
N THR A 116 20.03 17.59 -31.22
CA THR A 116 19.42 17.01 -30.00
C THR A 116 20.43 16.62 -28.91
N ALA A 117 21.68 16.33 -29.28
CA ALA A 117 22.73 15.95 -28.34
C ALA A 117 23.31 17.16 -27.58
N ALA A 118 23.30 18.35 -28.20
CA ALA A 118 23.79 19.57 -27.57
C ALA A 118 22.80 20.07 -26.50
N GLU A 119 21.50 20.08 -26.81
CA GLU A 119 20.45 20.48 -25.86
C GLU A 119 20.38 19.57 -24.63
N LYS A 120 20.54 18.25 -24.82
CA LYS A 120 20.57 17.28 -23.71
C LYS A 120 21.81 17.45 -22.82
N LEU A 121 22.94 17.82 -23.40
CA LEU A 121 24.18 18.06 -22.65
C LEU A 121 24.09 19.34 -21.81
N ASP A 122 23.48 20.40 -22.33
CA ASP A 122 23.29 21.65 -21.59
C ASP A 122 22.24 21.53 -20.47
N ALA A 123 21.17 20.74 -20.68
CA ALA A 123 20.20 20.41 -19.63
C ALA A 123 20.83 19.63 -18.46
N LEU A 124 21.74 18.69 -18.76
CA LEU A 124 22.49 17.94 -17.75
C LEU A 124 23.45 18.84 -16.95
N LYS A 125 24.11 19.81 -17.61
CA LYS A 125 24.98 20.80 -16.95
C LYS A 125 24.19 21.72 -16.01
N LEU A 126 22.97 22.13 -16.39
CA LEU A 126 22.11 22.98 -15.55
C LEU A 126 21.64 22.26 -14.28
N THR A 127 21.15 21.02 -14.44
CA THR A 127 20.62 20.20 -13.34
C THR A 127 21.70 19.88 -12.30
N ALA A 128 22.95 19.67 -12.74
CA ALA A 128 24.08 19.46 -11.84
C ALA A 128 24.44 20.72 -11.05
N ALA A 129 24.45 21.89 -11.71
CA ALA A 129 24.75 23.17 -11.05
C ALA A 129 23.68 23.58 -10.01
N GLU A 130 22.41 23.21 -10.22
CA GLU A 130 21.31 23.44 -9.27
C GLU A 130 21.43 22.54 -8.03
N ARG A 131 21.75 21.26 -8.21
CA ARG A 131 21.99 20.32 -7.09
C ARG A 131 23.17 20.72 -6.21
N PHE A 132 24.20 21.35 -6.78
CA PHE A 132 25.32 21.92 -6.01
C PHE A 132 24.92 23.11 -5.13
N LYS A 133 23.90 23.89 -5.52
CA LYS A 133 23.42 25.03 -4.73
C LYS A 133 22.50 24.62 -3.57
N GLU A 134 21.69 23.58 -3.75
CA GLU A 134 20.74 23.11 -2.72
C GLU A 134 21.45 22.43 -1.54
N GLY A 135 22.53 21.68 -1.80
CA GLY A 135 23.32 20.99 -0.76
C GLY A 135 24.01 21.92 0.26
N ALA A 136 24.18 23.21 -0.06
CA ALA A 136 24.84 24.17 0.82
C ALA A 136 23.91 24.83 1.86
N SER A 137 22.59 24.59 1.81
CA SER A 137 21.60 25.37 2.58
C SER A 137 20.90 24.65 3.75
N MET A 138 21.09 23.34 3.96
CA MET A 138 20.45 22.63 5.08
C MET A 138 21.33 22.60 6.33
N GLY A 139 21.17 23.62 7.17
CA GLY A 139 21.72 23.71 8.52
C GLY A 139 21.02 22.77 9.51
N SER A 140 21.80 22.34 10.50
CA SER A 140 21.49 21.36 11.55
C SER A 140 20.33 21.71 12.49
N GLY A 141 19.44 20.74 12.74
CA GLY A 141 18.46 20.76 13.83
C GLY A 141 18.29 19.36 14.44
N ASN A 142 18.55 19.24 15.74
CA ASN A 142 18.55 17.98 16.50
C ASN A 142 17.15 17.34 16.63
N ALA A 143 17.11 16.01 16.43
CA ALA A 143 15.94 15.17 16.53
C ALA A 143 15.81 14.53 17.92
N ALA A 144 14.60 14.56 18.50
CA ALA A 144 14.15 13.56 19.46
C ALA A 144 12.62 13.47 19.54
N SER A 145 12.17 12.20 19.60
CA SER A 145 10.91 11.70 20.15
C SER A 145 9.59 12.10 19.47
N THR A 146 9.29 11.35 18.41
CA THR A 146 7.97 10.79 18.10
C THR A 146 8.24 9.31 17.78
N THR A 147 7.41 8.35 18.21
CA THR A 147 7.25 7.10 17.43
C THR A 147 6.80 7.53 16.04
N ASP A 148 7.77 7.92 15.23
CA ASP A 148 7.64 8.03 13.80
C ASP A 148 7.39 6.59 13.35
N VAL A 149 6.31 6.34 12.63
CA VAL A 149 6.33 5.25 11.65
C VAL A 149 7.37 5.68 10.62
N ARG A 150 8.66 5.60 10.95
CA ARG A 150 9.74 5.87 10.01
C ARG A 150 9.74 4.68 9.11
N LEU A 151 9.20 4.87 7.91
CA LEU A 151 9.50 3.97 6.80
C LEU A 151 11.02 3.99 6.59
N SER A 152 11.74 3.03 7.18
CA SER A 152 13.14 2.81 6.83
C SER A 152 13.18 2.08 5.50
N PHE A 153 13.04 2.82 4.40
CA PHE A 153 13.42 2.31 3.07
C PHE A 153 14.94 2.28 2.90
N THR A 154 15.71 2.35 3.99
CA THR A 154 17.16 2.37 3.94
C THR A 154 17.66 1.06 3.37
N ASN A 155 18.54 1.12 2.36
CA ASN A 155 19.33 -0.02 1.86
C ASN A 155 20.26 -0.63 2.94
N LYS A 156 20.24 -0.12 4.17
CA LYS A 156 20.97 -0.72 5.28
C LYS A 156 20.22 -1.96 5.72
N ALA A 157 20.78 -3.13 5.40
CA ALA A 157 20.26 -4.40 5.84
C ALA A 157 20.03 -4.36 7.37
N PRO A 158 18.84 -4.77 7.85
CA PRO A 158 18.58 -4.83 9.28
C PRO A 158 19.59 -5.78 9.93
N THR A 159 19.91 -5.53 11.20
CA THR A 159 20.75 -6.45 11.96
C THR A 159 20.03 -7.80 12.03
N PRO A 160 20.59 -8.88 11.47
CA PRO A 160 19.92 -10.17 11.46
C PRO A 160 19.66 -10.65 12.89
N LYS A 161 18.43 -11.09 13.18
CA LYS A 161 18.08 -11.71 14.45
C LYS A 161 18.37 -13.22 14.48
N ASN A 162 18.65 -13.82 13.31
CA ASN A 162 18.80 -15.27 13.13
C ASN A 162 17.60 -16.04 13.72
N LYS A 163 16.40 -15.51 13.47
CA LYS A 163 15.12 -16.06 13.92
C LYS A 163 14.16 -16.12 12.74
N ARG A 164 13.48 -17.25 12.59
CA ARG A 164 12.59 -17.52 11.46
C ARG A 164 11.13 -17.47 11.90
N ILE A 165 10.30 -16.78 11.12
CA ILE A 165 8.87 -16.61 11.39
C ILE A 165 8.08 -17.21 10.25
N LEU A 166 7.16 -18.11 10.58
CA LEU A 166 6.18 -18.63 9.64
C LEU A 166 4.94 -17.75 9.65
N VAL A 167 4.60 -17.13 8.52
CA VAL A 167 3.37 -16.35 8.36
C VAL A 167 2.36 -17.18 7.55
N VAL A 168 1.19 -17.43 8.13
CA VAL A 168 0.10 -18.17 7.49
C VAL A 168 -0.97 -17.21 6.97
N GLY A 169 -1.02 -17.04 5.64
CA GLY A 169 -1.96 -16.18 4.93
C GLY A 169 -1.26 -15.11 4.08
N GLY A 170 -1.55 -15.09 2.77
CA GLY A 170 -0.98 -14.15 1.79
C GLY A 170 -1.84 -12.91 1.50
N GLY A 171 -2.80 -12.58 2.37
CA GLY A 171 -3.60 -11.36 2.29
C GLY A 171 -2.87 -10.13 2.84
N VAL A 172 -3.52 -8.97 2.82
CA VAL A 172 -2.94 -7.69 3.29
C VAL A 172 -2.39 -7.78 4.71
N SER A 173 -3.09 -8.46 5.63
CA SER A 173 -2.65 -8.63 7.02
C SER A 173 -1.35 -9.44 7.11
N GLY A 174 -1.24 -10.52 6.33
CA GLY A 174 -0.04 -11.36 6.31
C GLY A 174 1.13 -10.67 5.65
N LEU A 175 0.96 -10.17 4.42
CA LEU A 175 2.05 -9.51 3.67
C LEU A 175 2.56 -8.24 4.35
N MET A 176 1.66 -7.43 4.94
CA MET A 176 2.09 -6.25 5.70
C MET A 176 2.89 -6.66 6.94
N THR A 177 2.45 -7.70 7.67
CA THR A 177 3.20 -8.24 8.81
C THR A 177 4.56 -8.79 8.37
N SER A 178 4.62 -9.55 7.28
CA SER A 178 5.86 -10.06 6.70
C SER A 178 6.83 -8.95 6.33
N TRP A 179 6.35 -7.84 5.74
CA TRP A 179 7.20 -6.69 5.48
C TRP A 179 7.81 -6.16 6.78
N PHE A 180 7.01 -5.84 7.80
CA PHE A 180 7.57 -5.31 9.04
C PHE A 180 8.46 -6.32 9.80
N LEU A 181 8.19 -7.63 9.71
CA LEU A 181 9.07 -8.66 10.25
C LEU A 181 10.43 -8.66 9.55
N THR A 182 10.46 -8.60 8.22
CA THR A 182 11.73 -8.54 7.47
C THR A 182 12.51 -7.27 7.78
N GLU A 183 11.86 -6.11 7.92
CA GLU A 183 12.51 -4.86 8.38
C GLU A 183 13.07 -4.98 9.81
N ASN A 184 12.48 -5.84 10.63
CA ASN A 184 12.94 -6.10 11.99
C ASN A 184 14.04 -7.17 12.07
N GLY A 185 14.57 -7.63 10.93
CA GLY A 185 15.70 -8.56 10.86
C GLY A 185 15.33 -10.03 11.03
N TYR A 186 14.04 -10.39 10.92
CA TYR A 186 13.58 -11.78 10.91
C TYR A 186 13.68 -12.39 9.51
N GLU A 187 14.00 -13.68 9.46
CA GLU A 187 13.77 -14.50 8.27
C GLU A 187 12.28 -14.87 8.23
N VAL A 188 11.66 -14.79 7.05
CA VAL A 188 10.21 -14.96 6.93
C VAL A 188 9.89 -15.97 5.85
N THR A 189 9.08 -16.97 6.19
CA THR A 189 8.42 -17.86 5.23
C THR A 189 6.93 -17.58 5.28
N ILE A 190 6.31 -17.36 4.12
CA ILE A 190 4.89 -17.07 3.98
C ILE A 190 4.24 -18.25 3.28
N ILE A 191 3.29 -18.89 3.96
CA ILE A 191 2.45 -19.92 3.34
C ILE A 191 1.06 -19.36 3.09
N SER A 192 0.52 -19.61 1.91
CA SER A 192 -0.86 -19.22 1.58
C SER A 192 -1.50 -20.22 0.65
N LYS A 193 -2.80 -20.49 0.87
CA LYS A 193 -3.61 -21.29 -0.06
C LYS A 193 -3.69 -20.60 -1.43
N GLU A 194 -3.91 -19.29 -1.40
CA GLU A 194 -4.13 -18.44 -2.57
C GLU A 194 -3.32 -17.15 -2.44
N TRP A 195 -2.92 -16.59 -3.58
CA TRP A 195 -2.19 -15.33 -3.67
C TRP A 195 -3.02 -14.30 -4.43
N ALA A 196 -2.66 -13.02 -4.28
CA ALA A 196 -3.31 -11.99 -5.08
C ALA A 196 -3.10 -12.28 -6.57
N TYR A 197 -4.20 -12.31 -7.30
CA TYR A 197 -4.23 -12.69 -8.72
C TYR A 197 -4.37 -11.44 -9.59
N LEU A 198 -3.45 -11.27 -10.54
CA LEU A 198 -3.63 -10.38 -11.70
C LEU A 198 -3.59 -11.21 -12.98
N PRO A 199 -4.48 -10.92 -13.95
CA PRO A 199 -4.47 -11.60 -15.24
C PRO A 199 -3.22 -11.21 -16.05
N THR A 200 -2.59 -12.20 -16.71
CA THR A 200 -1.42 -12.00 -17.58
C THR A 200 -1.78 -11.90 -19.05
N ASP A 201 -2.96 -12.37 -19.44
CA ASP A 201 -3.50 -12.41 -20.81
C ASP A 201 -4.69 -11.44 -21.01
N GLY A 202 -4.95 -10.59 -20.02
CA GLY A 202 -6.07 -9.65 -20.01
C GLY A 202 -7.41 -10.26 -19.57
N LYS A 203 -7.54 -11.58 -19.41
CA LYS A 203 -8.80 -12.20 -18.99
C LYS A 203 -8.86 -12.38 -17.48
N VAL A 204 -9.79 -11.70 -16.83
CA VAL A 204 -9.96 -11.79 -15.38
C VAL A 204 -10.70 -13.07 -14.99
N ASP A 205 -10.03 -13.96 -14.26
CA ASP A 205 -10.68 -15.00 -13.48
C ASP A 205 -11.07 -14.46 -12.10
N GLU A 206 -12.33 -14.06 -11.95
CA GLU A 206 -12.87 -13.49 -10.71
C GLU A 206 -12.78 -14.44 -9.51
N THR A 207 -12.79 -15.75 -9.75
CA THR A 207 -12.77 -16.77 -8.68
C THR A 207 -11.43 -16.84 -7.95
N LYS A 208 -10.38 -16.27 -8.55
CA LYS A 208 -9.01 -16.25 -7.99
C LYS A 208 -8.70 -14.99 -7.17
N LYS A 209 -9.63 -14.02 -7.11
CA LYS A 209 -9.42 -12.79 -6.34
C LYS A 209 -9.67 -13.06 -4.86
N ILE A 210 -8.67 -12.73 -4.04
CA ILE A 210 -8.79 -12.83 -2.57
C ILE A 210 -9.46 -11.57 -2.00
N THR A 211 -10.04 -11.67 -0.79
CA THR A 211 -10.75 -10.56 -0.11
C THR A 211 -9.97 -9.24 -0.10
N SER A 212 -8.63 -9.29 0.02
CA SER A 212 -7.78 -8.09 0.02
C SER A 212 -7.81 -7.29 -1.30
N GLN A 213 -8.16 -7.90 -2.44
CA GLN A 213 -8.30 -7.24 -3.75
C GLN A 213 -9.71 -6.67 -4.03
N ILE A 214 -10.68 -7.00 -3.19
CA ILE A 214 -12.09 -6.66 -3.42
C ILE A 214 -12.45 -5.27 -2.88
N GLY A 215 -11.92 -4.92 -1.70
CA GLY A 215 -12.27 -3.70 -0.96
C GLY A 215 -12.10 -2.41 -1.76
N GLY A 216 -12.81 -1.34 -1.37
CA GLY A 216 -12.79 -0.03 -2.06
C GLY A 216 -11.43 0.38 -2.65
N ALA A 217 -10.35 0.46 -1.87
CA ALA A 217 -10.29 0.55 -0.42
C ALA A 217 -10.03 2.01 -0.03
N LEU A 218 -10.97 2.59 0.71
CA LEU A 218 -10.91 3.95 1.21
C LEU A 218 -10.53 3.89 2.69
N TRP A 219 -9.57 4.71 3.09
CA TRP A 219 -9.28 4.88 4.50
C TRP A 219 -10.45 5.58 5.21
N GLU A 220 -10.83 5.07 6.37
CA GLU A 220 -11.97 5.57 7.14
C GLU A 220 -11.64 5.70 8.62
N PHE A 221 -12.16 6.75 9.25
CA PHE A 221 -12.03 6.99 10.69
C PHE A 221 -13.34 7.45 11.34
N PRO A 222 -13.69 7.01 12.56
CA PRO A 222 -13.15 5.80 13.16
C PRO A 222 -13.41 4.64 12.18
N PRO A 223 -12.47 3.71 12.06
CA PRO A 223 -12.63 2.53 11.22
C PRO A 223 -13.95 1.81 11.56
N GLY A 224 -14.74 1.41 10.55
CA GLY A 224 -16.01 0.71 10.75
C GLY A 224 -17.19 1.11 9.85
N GLY A 225 -16.99 1.89 8.77
CA GLY A 225 -18.08 2.37 7.91
C GLY A 225 -18.79 1.29 7.07
N CYS A 226 -18.25 0.08 6.95
CA CYS A 226 -18.94 -1.00 6.22
C CYS A 226 -20.02 -1.73 7.06
N GLY A 227 -20.59 -1.05 8.06
CA GLY A 227 -21.43 -1.64 9.09
C GLY A 227 -20.59 -2.38 10.13
N LEU A 228 -20.72 -1.99 11.39
CA LEU A 228 -21.23 -2.85 12.45
C LEU A 228 -21.21 -2.07 13.77
N ALA A 229 -22.38 -1.98 14.38
CA ALA A 229 -22.57 -1.66 15.80
C ALA A 229 -22.04 -2.80 16.72
N GLU A 230 -20.96 -3.48 16.33
CA GLU A 230 -20.46 -4.72 16.96
C GLU A 230 -19.06 -4.57 17.54
N ILE A 231 -18.72 -3.37 18.05
CA ILE A 231 -17.69 -3.29 19.09
C ILE A 231 -18.39 -3.62 20.40
N GLU A 232 -18.72 -4.91 20.61
CA GLU A 232 -19.08 -5.38 21.95
C GLU A 232 -17.82 -5.32 22.83
N THR A 233 -18.01 -5.03 24.12
CA THR A 233 -16.92 -4.75 25.05
C THR A 233 -15.93 -5.93 25.10
N PRO A 234 -14.65 -5.74 24.73
CA PRO A 234 -13.75 -6.87 24.55
C PRO A 234 -13.33 -7.51 25.87
N TYR A 235 -13.21 -8.84 25.86
CA TYR A 235 -12.35 -9.58 26.78
C TYR A 235 -10.88 -9.21 26.50
N LEU A 236 -9.97 -9.41 27.46
CA LEU A 236 -8.54 -9.01 27.48
C LEU A 236 -7.67 -9.37 26.25
N ALA A 237 -8.23 -10.01 25.22
CA ALA A 237 -7.62 -10.65 24.07
C ALA A 237 -7.92 -9.95 22.72
N HIS A 238 -8.85 -8.99 22.69
CA HIS A 238 -9.29 -8.34 21.45
C HIS A 238 -9.11 -6.83 21.51
N SER A 239 -9.02 -6.20 20.33
CA SER A 239 -8.82 -4.75 20.25
C SER A 239 -9.99 -3.98 20.83
N ASP A 240 -9.71 -3.06 21.74
CA ASP A 240 -10.67 -2.04 22.14
C ASP A 240 -10.76 -0.92 21.11
N GLN A 241 -11.71 0.00 21.31
CA GLN A 241 -11.89 1.13 20.41
C GLN A 241 -10.62 2.00 20.29
N ARG A 242 -9.79 2.09 21.33
CA ARG A 242 -8.59 2.94 21.35
C ARG A 242 -7.50 2.35 20.47
N LEU A 243 -7.26 1.05 20.61
CA LEU A 243 -6.29 0.33 19.80
C LEU A 243 -6.68 0.35 18.32
N TYR A 244 -7.98 0.20 18.04
CA TYR A 244 -8.54 0.27 16.71
C TYR A 244 -8.34 1.66 16.06
N GLU A 245 -8.57 2.74 16.82
CA GLU A 245 -8.30 4.12 16.38
C GLU A 245 -6.82 4.40 16.15
N LYS A 246 -5.95 3.90 17.04
CA LYS A 246 -4.50 3.98 16.88
C LYS A 246 -4.06 3.32 15.58
N TRP A 247 -4.49 2.08 15.33
CA TRP A 247 -4.10 1.36 14.12
C TRP A 247 -4.56 2.06 12.84
N ALA A 248 -5.76 2.66 12.85
CA ALA A 248 -6.23 3.45 11.72
C ALA A 248 -5.35 4.68 11.48
N MET A 249 -4.94 5.40 12.53
CA MET A 249 -4.05 6.55 12.39
C MET A 249 -2.63 6.14 11.98
N GLU A 250 -2.11 5.01 12.47
CA GLU A 250 -0.84 4.45 11.99
C GLU A 250 -0.90 4.10 10.50
N GLY A 251 -2.04 3.57 10.03
CA GLY A 251 -2.30 3.39 8.60
C GLY A 251 -2.35 4.72 7.84
N TYR A 252 -3.06 5.73 8.38
CA TYR A 252 -3.16 7.05 7.76
C TYR A 252 -1.79 7.69 7.56
N ASP A 253 -0.98 7.71 8.63
CA ASP A 253 0.35 8.31 8.63
C ASP A 253 1.27 7.58 7.64
N PHE A 254 1.22 6.24 7.63
CA PHE A 254 1.98 5.42 6.69
C PHE A 254 1.62 5.73 5.24
N TYR A 255 0.33 5.73 4.89
CA TYR A 255 -0.09 6.02 3.52
C TYR A 255 0.23 7.45 3.12
N THR A 256 0.09 8.41 4.03
CA THR A 256 0.48 9.81 3.80
C THR A 256 1.98 9.93 3.49
N GLN A 257 2.83 9.19 4.20
CA GLN A 257 4.26 9.16 3.90
C GLN A 257 4.54 8.54 2.52
N ILE A 258 3.90 7.43 2.16
CA ILE A 258 4.05 6.83 0.83
C ILE A 258 3.62 7.80 -0.27
N ILE A 259 2.49 8.48 -0.10
CA ILE A 259 1.97 9.48 -1.06
C ILE A 259 2.99 10.60 -1.31
N ASN A 260 3.74 11.01 -0.27
CA ASN A 260 4.76 12.04 -0.35
C ASN A 260 6.11 11.56 -0.94
N MET A 261 6.20 10.30 -1.37
CA MET A 261 7.37 9.73 -2.03
C MET A 261 7.05 9.40 -3.51
N PRO A 262 7.41 10.28 -4.46
CA PRO A 262 7.21 10.02 -5.89
C PRO A 262 7.90 8.73 -6.35
N GLY A 263 7.24 7.94 -7.20
CA GLY A 263 7.64 6.60 -7.61
C GLY A 263 7.02 5.52 -6.72
N LEU A 264 7.24 5.62 -5.41
CA LEU A 264 6.68 4.65 -4.45
C LEU A 264 5.16 4.77 -4.36
N ARG A 265 4.60 5.98 -4.40
CA ARG A 265 3.15 6.18 -4.43
C ARG A 265 2.51 5.49 -5.64
N GLU A 266 3.14 5.58 -6.82
CA GLU A 266 2.66 4.93 -8.03
C GLU A 266 2.79 3.42 -7.86
N ASP A 267 3.95 2.91 -7.47
CA ASP A 267 4.19 1.47 -7.31
C ASP A 267 3.26 0.81 -6.30
N PHE A 268 3.01 1.46 -5.16
CA PHE A 268 2.04 0.99 -4.17
C PHE A 268 0.60 1.14 -4.67
N GLY A 269 0.30 2.17 -5.46
CA GLY A 269 -1.05 2.48 -5.91
C GLY A 269 -1.90 3.13 -4.81
N VAL A 270 -1.38 4.16 -4.16
CA VAL A 270 -2.12 4.93 -3.14
C VAL A 270 -2.14 6.42 -3.49
N GLU A 271 -3.29 7.04 -3.32
CA GLU A 271 -3.50 8.46 -3.60
C GLU A 271 -4.31 9.13 -2.49
N MET A 272 -4.03 10.40 -2.22
CA MET A 272 -4.88 11.21 -1.36
C MET A 272 -6.09 11.69 -2.16
N ARG A 273 -7.30 11.46 -1.65
CA ARG A 273 -8.55 11.92 -2.26
C ARG A 273 -9.41 12.60 -1.22
N THR A 274 -10.08 13.68 -1.61
CA THR A 274 -11.13 14.27 -0.77
C THR A 274 -12.28 13.26 -0.67
N LEU A 275 -12.66 12.93 0.56
CA LEU A 275 -13.86 12.18 0.89
C LEU A 275 -14.98 13.16 1.26
N HIS A 276 -16.16 13.00 0.67
CA HIS A 276 -17.40 13.68 1.05
C HIS A 276 -18.38 12.68 1.66
N GLN A 277 -18.85 12.93 2.88
CA GLN A 277 -19.92 12.14 3.50
C GLN A 277 -21.16 13.01 3.71
N PHE A 278 -22.30 12.57 3.17
CA PHE A 278 -23.56 13.30 3.16
C PHE A 278 -24.54 12.81 4.23
N TYR A 279 -25.39 13.72 4.72
CA TYR A 279 -26.34 13.46 5.79
C TYR A 279 -27.70 14.14 5.55
N HIS A 280 -28.77 13.49 6.03
CA HIS A 280 -30.11 14.09 6.07
C HIS A 280 -30.32 15.01 7.29
N THR A 281 -29.46 14.91 8.30
CA THR A 281 -29.51 15.69 9.54
C THR A 281 -28.13 16.18 9.93
N HIS A 282 -28.03 17.10 10.90
CA HIS A 282 -26.74 17.57 11.39
C HIS A 282 -25.87 16.39 11.86
N PRO A 283 -24.60 16.29 11.44
CA PRO A 283 -23.76 15.12 11.69
C PRO A 283 -23.19 15.06 13.12
N GLU A 284 -23.48 16.02 13.99
CA GLU A 284 -22.97 16.02 15.39
C GLU A 284 -23.49 14.85 16.23
N ALA A 285 -24.65 14.30 15.89
CA ALA A 285 -25.13 13.06 16.51
C ALA A 285 -24.22 11.87 16.16
N ASP A 286 -23.55 11.92 15.01
CA ASP A 286 -22.61 10.90 14.55
C ASP A 286 -21.28 11.01 15.32
N GLN A 287 -20.92 9.93 16.00
CA GLN A 287 -19.64 9.84 16.72
C GLN A 287 -18.45 9.94 15.75
N LYS A 288 -18.58 9.39 14.54
CA LYS A 288 -17.55 9.42 13.51
C LYS A 288 -17.18 10.84 13.14
N PHE A 289 -18.20 11.64 12.83
CA PHE A 289 -18.06 13.06 12.55
C PHE A 289 -17.34 13.80 13.68
N ARG A 290 -17.80 13.63 14.94
CA ARG A 290 -17.21 14.34 16.09
C ARG A 290 -15.73 14.02 16.26
N LYS A 291 -15.32 12.77 16.03
CA LYS A 291 -13.93 12.34 16.16
C LYS A 291 -13.05 12.85 15.03
N ILE A 292 -13.49 12.74 13.76
CA ILE A 292 -12.74 13.32 12.63
C ILE A 292 -12.58 14.83 12.83
N ARG A 293 -13.67 15.54 13.14
CA ARG A 293 -13.63 16.99 13.38
C ARG A 293 -12.60 17.35 14.45
N ALA A 294 -12.57 16.62 15.57
CA ALA A 294 -11.58 16.84 16.62
C ALA A 294 -10.14 16.66 16.11
N LEU A 295 -9.86 15.57 15.37
CA LEU A 295 -8.54 15.31 14.79
C LEU A 295 -8.10 16.37 13.77
N SER A 296 -9.04 16.92 13.01
CA SER A 296 -8.76 17.96 12.01
C SER A 296 -8.51 19.34 12.60
N THR A 297 -9.03 19.60 13.81
CA THR A 297 -8.81 20.88 14.53
C THR A 297 -7.57 20.87 15.42
N ARG A 298 -6.87 19.75 15.55
CA ARG A 298 -5.60 19.68 16.29
C ARG A 298 -4.55 20.54 15.57
N SER A 299 -3.78 21.33 16.31
CA SER A 299 -2.73 22.16 15.72
C SER A 299 -1.48 21.33 15.41
N ASP A 300 -0.79 21.65 14.33
CA ASP A 300 0.49 21.01 13.94
C ASP A 300 1.55 21.06 15.06
N ALA A 301 1.45 22.06 15.95
CA ALA A 301 2.33 22.20 17.11
C ALA A 301 2.22 21.04 18.12
N THR A 302 1.14 20.27 18.10
CA THR A 302 0.92 19.15 19.03
C THR A 302 1.72 17.89 18.71
N LYS A 303 2.42 17.83 17.55
CA LYS A 303 3.11 16.62 17.03
C LYS A 303 2.22 15.36 16.96
N GLN A 304 0.90 15.52 17.04
CA GLN A 304 -0.07 14.42 16.96
C GLN A 304 -0.58 14.25 15.53
N PRO A 305 -1.04 13.05 15.15
CA PRO A 305 -1.66 12.81 13.86
C PRO A 305 -2.89 13.69 13.66
N THR A 306 -3.01 14.34 12.50
CA THR A 306 -4.14 15.18 12.12
C THR A 306 -4.71 14.72 10.79
N ILE A 307 -6.02 14.93 10.59
CA ILE A 307 -6.70 14.62 9.32
C ILE A 307 -6.98 15.97 8.61
N PRO A 308 -6.22 16.35 7.58
CA PRO A 308 -6.38 17.61 6.87
C PRO A 308 -7.65 17.67 6.02
N GLY A 309 -7.96 18.89 5.56
CA GLY A 309 -9.03 19.15 4.58
C GLY A 309 -10.44 19.09 5.16
N PHE A 310 -10.59 19.18 6.49
CA PHE A 310 -11.92 19.14 7.09
C PHE A 310 -12.75 20.35 6.72
N LYS A 311 -13.97 20.10 6.25
CA LYS A 311 -14.94 21.15 5.97
C LYS A 311 -16.36 20.66 6.22
N LEU A 312 -17.15 21.42 6.98
CA LEU A 312 -18.55 21.13 7.26
C LEU A 312 -19.47 21.92 6.33
N TYR A 313 -20.39 21.25 5.66
CA TYR A 313 -21.35 21.85 4.75
C TYR A 313 -22.76 21.80 5.32
N SER A 314 -23.51 22.88 5.15
CA SER A 314 -24.91 22.99 5.59
C SER A 314 -25.73 23.88 4.65
N GLU A 315 -27.06 23.90 4.82
CA GLU A 315 -27.97 24.76 4.02
C GLU A 315 -27.82 26.26 4.33
N LYS A 316 -27.44 26.62 5.56
CA LYS A 316 -27.32 28.00 6.00
C LYS A 316 -25.87 28.28 6.42
N ILE A 317 -25.16 29.05 5.62
CA ILE A 317 -23.87 29.62 6.03
C ILE A 317 -24.18 30.73 7.04
N LYS A 318 -23.57 30.68 8.24
CA LYS A 318 -23.69 31.76 9.23
C LYS A 318 -22.96 33.01 8.72
N GLU A 319 -23.47 34.22 9.02
CA GLU A 319 -22.85 35.49 8.59
C GLU A 319 -21.40 35.71 9.10
N ASN A 320 -20.92 34.87 10.03
CA ASN A 320 -19.52 34.79 10.47
C ASN A 320 -19.02 33.33 10.47
N ALA A 321 -19.32 32.60 9.41
CA ALA A 321 -18.95 31.21 9.24
C ALA A 321 -17.42 31.02 9.33
N ASP A 322 -17.00 29.97 10.05
CA ASP A 322 -15.61 29.54 10.09
C ASP A 322 -15.12 29.18 8.67
N LYS A 323 -13.83 29.36 8.39
CA LYS A 323 -13.19 29.00 7.10
C LYS A 323 -13.43 27.53 6.73
N ASP A 324 -13.67 26.69 7.73
CA ASP A 324 -13.93 25.26 7.60
C ASP A 324 -15.43 24.95 7.44
N THR A 325 -16.23 25.91 6.97
CA THR A 325 -17.64 25.72 6.65
C THR A 325 -17.99 26.11 5.21
N GLY A 326 -19.03 25.50 4.64
CA GLY A 326 -19.47 25.76 3.26
C GLY A 326 -20.95 25.53 3.00
N CYS A 327 -21.41 25.91 1.81
CA CYS A 327 -22.78 25.66 1.37
C CYS A 327 -22.90 24.25 0.80
N ILE A 328 -23.86 23.47 1.31
CA ILE A 328 -24.13 22.14 0.76
C ILE A 328 -24.63 22.17 -0.68
N GLU A 329 -25.32 23.24 -1.09
CA GLU A 329 -25.81 23.41 -2.45
C GLU A 329 -24.67 23.59 -3.45
N GLU A 330 -23.66 24.38 -3.08
CA GLU A 330 -22.45 24.56 -3.90
C GLU A 330 -21.69 23.24 -4.03
N LEU A 331 -21.47 22.54 -2.91
CA LEU A 331 -20.82 21.23 -2.93
C LEU A 331 -21.61 20.24 -3.81
N ALA A 332 -22.93 20.24 -3.67
CA ALA A 332 -23.79 19.35 -4.43
C ALA A 332 -23.70 19.63 -5.93
N ASN A 333 -23.69 20.90 -6.32
CA ASN A 333 -23.54 21.32 -7.70
C ASN A 333 -22.15 20.97 -8.27
N ILE A 334 -21.07 21.16 -7.50
CA ILE A 334 -19.70 20.82 -7.90
C ILE A 334 -19.56 19.32 -8.18
N LEU A 335 -20.11 18.49 -7.29
CA LEU A 335 -20.03 17.04 -7.42
C LEU A 335 -21.08 16.46 -8.38
N GLY A 336 -22.08 17.25 -8.77
CA GLY A 336 -23.22 16.78 -9.56
C GLY A 336 -24.14 15.82 -8.80
N VAL A 337 -24.28 15.99 -7.49
CA VAL A 337 -25.20 15.17 -6.66
C VAL A 337 -26.60 15.77 -6.66
N VAL A 338 -27.61 14.92 -6.54
CA VAL A 338 -29.02 15.35 -6.47
C VAL A 338 -29.35 15.86 -5.06
N LYS A 339 -29.48 17.18 -4.92
CA LYS A 339 -29.82 17.85 -3.64
C LYS A 339 -31.08 17.29 -2.97
N THR A 340 -32.10 16.94 -3.76
CA THR A 340 -33.39 16.41 -3.27
C THR A 340 -33.40 14.91 -3.02
N TYR A 341 -32.22 14.25 -3.01
CA TYR A 341 -32.13 12.82 -2.77
C TYR A 341 -32.81 12.43 -1.44
N GLY A 342 -33.78 11.51 -1.52
CA GLY A 342 -34.59 11.07 -0.38
C GLY A 342 -35.58 12.14 0.09
N THR A 343 -35.18 12.91 1.09
CA THR A 343 -35.95 14.00 1.72
C THR A 343 -35.19 15.34 1.70
N GLY A 344 -34.15 15.46 0.88
CA GLY A 344 -33.22 16.58 0.89
C GLY A 344 -31.95 16.29 1.69
N LEU A 345 -30.81 16.69 1.14
CA LEU A 345 -29.51 16.66 1.82
C LEU A 345 -29.37 17.97 2.59
N THR A 346 -29.15 17.90 3.91
CA THR A 346 -29.04 19.10 4.75
C THR A 346 -27.62 19.38 5.19
N HIS A 347 -26.80 18.32 5.34
CA HIS A 347 -25.42 18.45 5.79
C HIS A 347 -24.48 17.50 5.03
N ALA A 348 -23.22 17.87 4.97
CA ALA A 348 -22.13 16.99 4.55
C ALA A 348 -20.86 17.39 5.29
N TYR A 349 -19.86 16.52 5.33
CA TYR A 349 -18.51 16.96 5.65
C TYR A 349 -17.50 16.39 4.66
N SER A 350 -16.36 17.07 4.58
CA SER A 350 -15.19 16.64 3.84
C SER A 350 -14.01 16.39 4.75
N HIS A 351 -13.09 15.53 4.32
CA HIS A 351 -11.69 15.51 4.73
C HIS A 351 -10.86 14.77 3.68
N GLU A 352 -9.54 14.87 3.78
CA GLU A 352 -8.63 14.08 2.94
C GLU A 352 -8.47 12.65 3.47
N ALA A 353 -8.51 11.67 2.57
CA ALA A 353 -8.41 10.25 2.90
C ALA A 353 -7.57 9.49 1.85
N PRO A 354 -6.65 8.60 2.28
CA PRO A 354 -6.00 7.67 1.38
C PRO A 354 -7.00 6.75 0.68
N VAL A 355 -6.86 6.62 -0.63
CA VAL A 355 -7.54 5.62 -1.47
C VAL A 355 -6.49 4.69 -2.06
N ILE A 356 -6.73 3.40 -1.96
CA ILE A 356 -5.78 2.35 -2.33
C ILE A 356 -6.34 1.57 -3.51
N ASP A 357 -5.55 1.50 -4.58
CA ASP A 357 -5.67 0.50 -5.61
C ASP A 357 -5.21 -0.85 -5.05
N THR A 358 -6.17 -1.62 -4.57
CA THR A 358 -5.92 -2.89 -3.88
C THR A 358 -5.24 -3.93 -4.77
N ASP A 359 -5.46 -3.88 -6.08
CA ASP A 359 -4.83 -4.81 -7.02
C ASP A 359 -3.32 -4.50 -7.13
N ARG A 360 -2.99 -3.21 -7.26
CA ARG A 360 -1.60 -2.75 -7.33
C ARG A 360 -0.86 -2.88 -6.00
N ALA A 361 -1.50 -2.52 -4.89
CA ALA A 361 -0.91 -2.61 -3.56
C ALA A 361 -0.58 -4.05 -3.16
N MET A 362 -1.44 -5.02 -3.47
CA MET A 362 -1.15 -6.43 -3.19
C MET A 362 0.03 -6.96 -4.00
N LEU A 363 0.13 -6.61 -5.29
CA LEU A 363 1.29 -6.95 -6.10
C LEU A 363 2.58 -6.33 -5.57
N PHE A 364 2.51 -5.05 -5.20
CA PHE A 364 3.63 -4.35 -4.59
C PHE A 364 4.11 -5.09 -3.34
N LEU A 365 3.20 -5.41 -2.42
CA LEU A 365 3.53 -6.09 -1.18
C LEU A 365 4.15 -7.48 -1.43
N MET A 366 3.58 -8.28 -2.32
CA MET A 366 4.15 -9.59 -2.69
C MET A 366 5.57 -9.46 -3.27
N THR A 367 5.77 -8.50 -4.17
CA THR A 367 7.07 -8.25 -4.80
C THR A 367 8.09 -7.76 -3.76
N LEU A 368 7.67 -6.86 -2.88
CA LEU A 368 8.50 -6.27 -1.86
C LEU A 368 9.02 -7.32 -0.87
N VAL A 369 8.12 -8.12 -0.27
CA VAL A 369 8.55 -9.12 0.73
C VAL A 369 9.46 -10.18 0.11
N LYS A 370 9.18 -10.59 -1.13
CA LYS A 370 10.05 -11.49 -1.88
C LYS A 370 11.43 -10.87 -2.15
N SER A 371 11.47 -9.60 -2.56
CA SER A 371 12.74 -8.88 -2.79
C SER A 371 13.57 -8.71 -1.52
N LYS A 372 12.91 -8.74 -0.35
CA LYS A 372 13.55 -8.71 0.98
C LYS A 372 14.00 -10.09 1.46
N GLY A 373 13.83 -11.12 0.65
CA GLY A 373 14.28 -12.48 0.95
C GLY A 373 13.24 -13.34 1.68
N ALA A 374 11.97 -12.94 1.72
CA ALA A 374 10.93 -13.82 2.25
C ALA A 374 10.67 -14.98 1.28
N ASP A 375 10.62 -16.19 1.82
CA ASP A 375 10.20 -17.39 1.08
C ASP A 375 8.67 -17.38 0.96
N MET A 376 8.16 -17.75 -0.22
CA MET A 376 6.72 -17.78 -0.49
C MET A 376 6.32 -19.16 -1.00
N GLU A 377 5.43 -19.82 -0.28
CA GLU A 377 4.95 -21.17 -0.59
C GLU A 377 3.44 -21.20 -0.77
N THR A 378 2.97 -21.85 -1.83
CA THR A 378 1.54 -22.12 -2.02
C THR A 378 1.18 -23.42 -1.31
N ARG A 379 0.59 -23.33 -0.12
CA ARG A 379 0.18 -24.47 0.72
C ARG A 379 -1.11 -24.12 1.47
N GLU A 380 -2.06 -25.06 1.46
CA GLU A 380 -3.25 -24.99 2.30
C GLU A 380 -2.98 -25.69 3.64
N ILE A 381 -3.36 -25.04 4.74
CA ILE A 381 -3.34 -25.64 6.08
C ILE A 381 -4.75 -26.13 6.41
N HIS A 382 -4.85 -27.40 6.78
CA HIS A 382 -6.11 -28.03 7.19
C HIS A 382 -6.12 -28.25 8.70
N GLY A 383 -7.08 -27.63 9.39
CA GLY A 383 -7.25 -27.76 10.84
C GLY A 383 -6.71 -26.57 11.65
N ASP A 384 -6.81 -26.70 12.97
CA ASP A 384 -6.41 -25.66 13.93
C ASP A 384 -4.88 -25.56 14.04
N ILE A 385 -4.32 -24.39 13.71
CA ILE A 385 -2.88 -24.11 13.77
C ILE A 385 -2.34 -24.33 15.17
N HIS A 386 -3.13 -24.13 16.22
CA HIS A 386 -2.68 -24.44 17.58
C HIS A 386 -2.42 -25.94 17.79
N THR A 387 -3.22 -26.82 17.18
CA THR A 387 -2.97 -28.27 17.23
C THR A 387 -1.76 -28.66 16.39
N LEU A 388 -1.50 -27.94 15.29
CA LEU A 388 -0.39 -28.16 14.38
C LEU A 388 0.88 -27.41 14.76
N GLU A 389 0.88 -26.67 15.87
CA GLU A 389 1.91 -25.67 16.20
C GLU A 389 3.32 -26.26 16.16
N ARG A 390 3.53 -27.37 16.87
CA ARG A 390 4.84 -28.05 16.93
C ARG A 390 5.30 -28.49 15.54
N ASP A 391 4.42 -29.15 14.79
CA ASP A 391 4.76 -29.73 13.49
C ASP A 391 5.05 -28.62 12.48
N LEU A 392 4.33 -27.50 12.51
CA LEU A 392 4.61 -26.33 11.67
C LEU A 392 5.91 -25.60 12.06
N LEU A 393 6.22 -25.50 13.35
CA LEU A 393 7.50 -24.94 13.80
C LEU A 393 8.67 -25.83 13.35
N GLU A 394 8.50 -27.16 13.40
CA GLU A 394 9.52 -28.13 12.97
C GLU A 394 9.68 -28.15 11.43
N ASP A 395 8.59 -28.30 10.68
CA ASP A 395 8.57 -28.34 9.20
C ASP A 395 9.28 -27.14 8.58
N TYR A 396 9.10 -25.96 9.19
CA TYR A 396 9.61 -24.70 8.67
C TYR A 396 10.85 -24.21 9.41
N GLU A 397 11.37 -24.94 10.39
CA GLU A 397 12.44 -24.46 11.30
C GLU A 397 12.13 -23.07 11.89
N ALA A 398 10.85 -22.82 12.16
CA ALA A 398 10.36 -21.52 12.62
C ALA A 398 10.45 -21.42 14.15
N ASP A 399 10.71 -20.21 14.63
CA ASP A 399 10.71 -19.88 16.06
C ASP A 399 9.33 -19.40 16.54
N ALA A 400 8.51 -18.85 15.65
CA ALA A 400 7.15 -18.41 15.91
C ALA A 400 6.27 -18.45 14.66
N ILE A 401 4.96 -18.46 14.87
CA ILE A 401 3.95 -18.46 13.80
C ILE A 401 3.10 -17.19 13.90
N VAL A 402 2.87 -16.50 12.79
CA VAL A 402 1.83 -15.48 12.67
C VAL A 402 0.65 -16.05 11.89
N ASN A 403 -0.50 -16.20 12.54
CA ASN A 403 -1.75 -16.60 11.90
C ASN A 403 -2.50 -15.36 11.37
N ALA A 404 -2.40 -15.11 10.06
CA ALA A 404 -3.05 -14.01 9.34
C ALA A 404 -4.10 -14.51 8.32
N THR A 405 -4.83 -15.57 8.67
CA THR A 405 -5.70 -16.32 7.75
C THR A 405 -7.07 -15.70 7.48
N GLY A 406 -7.35 -14.51 8.01
CA GLY A 406 -8.58 -13.76 7.72
C GLY A 406 -9.84 -14.55 8.08
N ILE A 407 -10.71 -14.81 7.10
CA ILE A 407 -11.98 -15.51 7.31
C ILE A 407 -11.76 -16.99 7.68
N SER A 408 -10.65 -17.58 7.25
CA SER A 408 -10.32 -18.98 7.53
C SER A 408 -9.95 -19.22 8.99
N ALA A 409 -9.79 -18.18 9.82
CA ALA A 409 -9.59 -18.28 11.27
C ALA A 409 -10.67 -19.09 11.98
N VAL A 410 -11.88 -19.14 11.42
CA VAL A 410 -12.96 -20.06 11.87
C VAL A 410 -12.47 -21.49 11.96
N TYR A 411 -11.63 -21.92 11.01
CA TYR A 411 -11.09 -23.28 10.94
C TYR A 411 -9.66 -23.36 11.50
N THR A 412 -8.81 -22.39 11.14
CA THR A 412 -7.37 -22.40 11.46
C THR A 412 -7.05 -21.94 12.87
N ALA A 413 -8.00 -21.34 13.59
CA ALA A 413 -7.89 -21.05 15.03
C ALA A 413 -9.05 -21.66 15.84
N GLY A 414 -10.03 -22.28 15.19
CA GLY A 414 -11.27 -22.70 15.84
C GLY A 414 -12.06 -21.53 16.42
N ASP A 415 -11.98 -20.35 15.79
CA ASP A 415 -12.54 -19.11 16.32
C ASP A 415 -13.98 -18.88 15.80
N ASP A 416 -14.97 -19.20 16.64
CA ASP A 416 -16.41 -19.08 16.34
C ASP A 416 -16.95 -17.63 16.44
N GLN A 417 -16.07 -16.68 16.78
CA GLN A 417 -16.38 -15.26 16.76
C GLN A 417 -16.20 -14.68 15.37
N VAL A 418 -15.41 -15.33 14.52
CA VAL A 418 -15.20 -14.93 13.15
C VAL A 418 -16.37 -15.39 12.29
N PHE A 419 -16.93 -14.48 11.49
CA PHE A 419 -18.03 -14.78 10.58
C PHE A 419 -17.92 -13.96 9.29
N PRO A 420 -18.44 -14.45 8.17
CA PRO A 420 -18.37 -13.71 6.92
C PRO A 420 -19.43 -12.62 6.89
N VAL A 421 -19.05 -11.49 6.31
CA VAL A 421 -20.02 -10.56 5.71
C VAL A 421 -19.71 -10.50 4.22
N ARG A 422 -20.58 -11.12 3.41
CA ARG A 422 -20.45 -11.04 1.95
C ARG A 422 -20.57 -9.58 1.53
N GLY A 423 -19.55 -9.12 0.84
CA GLY A 423 -19.44 -7.78 0.27
C GLY A 423 -19.25 -7.84 -1.22
N ALA A 424 -19.76 -6.82 -1.90
CA ALA A 424 -19.51 -6.64 -3.32
C ALA A 424 -19.44 -5.15 -3.68
N VAL A 425 -18.70 -4.86 -4.74
CA VAL A 425 -18.62 -3.57 -5.40
C VAL A 425 -18.78 -3.76 -6.90
N LEU A 426 -19.50 -2.84 -7.56
CA LEU A 426 -19.48 -2.73 -9.01
C LEU A 426 -18.25 -1.93 -9.44
N ARG A 427 -17.57 -2.38 -10.49
CA ARG A 427 -16.41 -1.69 -11.07
C ARG A 427 -16.88 -0.94 -12.33
N LEU A 428 -16.54 0.34 -12.39
CA LEU A 428 -16.85 1.23 -13.49
C LEU A 428 -15.57 1.78 -14.10
N THR A 429 -15.54 1.97 -15.42
CA THR A 429 -14.46 2.68 -16.11
C THR A 429 -14.47 4.16 -15.72
N ASN A 430 -13.34 4.65 -15.21
CA ASN A 430 -13.11 6.00 -14.71
C ASN A 430 -12.04 6.77 -15.50
N SER A 431 -11.76 6.37 -16.74
CA SER A 431 -10.73 7.00 -17.58
C SER A 431 -11.10 8.43 -17.99
N ALA A 432 -10.08 9.26 -18.24
CA ALA A 432 -10.23 10.63 -18.73
C ALA A 432 -11.08 10.68 -20.01
N PRO A 433 -11.93 11.71 -20.19
CA PRO A 433 -12.91 11.69 -21.25
C PRO A 433 -12.24 11.90 -22.60
N GLU A 434 -12.55 11.02 -23.55
CA GLU A 434 -12.60 11.44 -24.95
C GLU A 434 -13.65 12.56 -25.10
N PRO A 435 -13.53 13.45 -26.10
CA PRO A 435 -14.55 14.47 -26.35
C PRO A 435 -15.97 13.87 -26.38
N GLY A 436 -16.85 14.34 -25.48
CA GLY A 436 -18.23 13.83 -25.34
C GLY A 436 -18.45 12.71 -24.32
N LYS A 437 -17.41 12.23 -23.62
CA LYS A 437 -17.54 11.29 -22.49
C LYS A 437 -17.68 12.02 -21.13
N PRO A 438 -18.32 11.39 -20.12
CA PRO A 438 -18.39 11.97 -18.78
C PRO A 438 -16.99 12.15 -18.18
N GLN A 439 -16.78 13.26 -17.47
CA GLN A 439 -15.55 13.51 -16.71
C GLN A 439 -15.26 12.34 -15.73
N PRO A 440 -14.02 12.08 -15.31
CA PRO A 440 -13.75 11.12 -14.25
C PRO A 440 -14.37 11.55 -12.92
N ILE A 441 -14.58 10.59 -12.04
CA ILE A 441 -14.82 10.79 -10.61
C ILE A 441 -13.44 10.94 -9.95
N ASN A 442 -13.25 12.03 -9.22
CA ASN A 442 -11.98 12.35 -8.59
C ASN A 442 -12.04 12.46 -7.06
N ALA A 443 -13.24 12.42 -6.49
CA ALA A 443 -13.48 12.46 -5.05
C ALA A 443 -14.24 11.21 -4.61
N ALA A 444 -13.96 10.73 -3.40
CA ALA A 444 -14.73 9.66 -2.78
C ALA A 444 -16.02 10.25 -2.20
N VAL A 445 -17.12 9.50 -2.29
CA VAL A 445 -18.44 9.97 -1.89
C VAL A 445 -19.16 8.88 -1.11
N LEU A 446 -19.51 9.17 0.13
CA LEU A 446 -20.38 8.34 0.98
C LEU A 446 -21.79 8.95 0.97
N LEU A 447 -22.75 8.15 0.52
CA LEU A 447 -24.16 8.54 0.50
C LEU A 447 -24.72 8.57 1.93
N PRO A 448 -25.81 9.33 2.18
CA PRO A 448 -26.48 9.29 3.46
C PRO A 448 -26.95 7.88 3.83
N ALA A 449 -26.66 7.50 5.07
CA ALA A 449 -27.14 6.28 5.68
C ALA A 449 -28.68 6.16 5.52
N GLN A 450 -29.14 4.98 5.08
CA GLN A 450 -30.57 4.70 5.01
C GLN A 450 -30.99 3.80 6.14
N TYR A 451 -32.11 4.13 6.77
CA TYR A 451 -32.72 3.33 7.81
C TYR A 451 -33.95 2.61 7.26
N ASP A 452 -34.16 1.36 7.65
CA ASP A 452 -35.39 0.65 7.35
C ASP A 452 -36.56 1.20 8.18
N THR A 453 -37.76 0.63 7.99
CA THR A 453 -38.97 1.04 8.74
C THR A 453 -38.86 0.79 10.24
N THR A 454 -37.85 0.05 10.71
CA THR A 454 -37.57 -0.22 12.13
C THR A 454 -36.54 0.75 12.71
N GLY A 455 -36.00 1.68 11.91
CA GLY A 455 -34.96 2.61 12.32
C GLY A 455 -33.57 1.97 12.38
N LYS A 456 -33.39 0.75 11.85
CA LYS A 456 -32.07 0.10 11.77
C LYS A 456 -31.36 0.52 10.49
N LEU A 457 -30.04 0.73 10.58
CA LEU A 457 -29.21 0.98 9.41
C LEU A 457 -29.40 -0.16 8.40
N SER A 458 -29.94 0.19 7.24
CA SER A 458 -30.31 -0.77 6.21
C SER A 458 -29.21 -0.90 5.16
N LYS A 459 -28.68 0.22 4.64
CA LYS A 459 -27.64 0.25 3.58
C LYS A 459 -26.81 1.53 3.66
N GLU A 460 -25.51 1.39 3.45
CA GLU A 460 -24.58 2.49 3.13
C GLU A 460 -23.97 2.23 1.75
N VAL A 461 -23.99 3.27 0.91
CA VAL A 461 -23.48 3.21 -0.45
C VAL A 461 -22.34 4.20 -0.55
N PHE A 462 -21.25 3.79 -1.18
CA PHE A 462 -20.09 4.62 -1.46
C PHE A 462 -19.75 4.58 -2.94
N VAL A 463 -19.10 5.63 -3.40
CA VAL A 463 -18.45 5.72 -4.70
C VAL A 463 -17.01 6.11 -4.43
N VAL A 464 -16.07 5.26 -4.85
CA VAL A 464 -14.63 5.48 -4.61
C VAL A 464 -13.90 5.44 -5.95
N PRO A 465 -13.21 6.52 -6.36
CA PRO A 465 -12.33 6.48 -7.50
C PRO A 465 -11.05 5.74 -7.11
N ARG A 466 -11.04 4.41 -7.31
CA ARG A 466 -9.94 3.52 -6.90
C ARG A 466 -8.61 3.97 -7.49
N ASN A 467 -8.61 4.36 -8.77
CA ASN A 467 -7.46 4.91 -9.48
C ASN A 467 -7.96 5.75 -10.68
N ALA A 468 -7.03 6.16 -11.55
CA ALA A 468 -7.32 6.97 -12.73
C ALA A 468 -8.18 6.28 -13.81
N THR A 469 -8.41 4.97 -13.74
CA THR A 469 -9.15 4.21 -14.75
C THR A 469 -10.33 3.41 -14.19
N THR A 470 -10.41 3.27 -12.87
CA THR A 470 -11.41 2.46 -12.17
C THR A 470 -12.06 3.26 -11.04
N ALA A 471 -13.38 3.30 -11.03
CA ALA A 471 -14.19 3.71 -9.89
C ALA A 471 -15.01 2.52 -9.42
N VAL A 472 -15.28 2.45 -8.11
CA VAL A 472 -16.09 1.38 -7.53
C VAL A 472 -17.31 1.93 -6.83
N VAL A 473 -18.45 1.28 -7.02
CA VAL A 473 -19.70 1.57 -6.34
C VAL A 473 -20.00 0.42 -5.38
N GLY A 474 -19.95 0.71 -4.09
CA GLY A 474 -20.28 -0.23 -3.02
C GLY A 474 -21.39 0.33 -2.13
N SER A 475 -21.82 -0.35 -1.07
CA SER A 475 -21.41 -1.71 -0.72
C SER A 475 -22.63 -2.61 -0.54
N ILE A 476 -22.45 -3.89 -0.86
CA ILE A 476 -23.32 -4.96 -0.38
C ILE A 476 -22.85 -5.42 1.00
N ILE A 477 -23.79 -5.67 1.92
CA ILE A 477 -23.52 -6.11 3.29
C ILE A 477 -24.49 -7.25 3.62
N GLN A 478 -24.03 -8.49 3.56
CA GLN A 478 -24.85 -9.67 3.84
C GLN A 478 -24.13 -10.56 4.86
N ARG A 479 -24.54 -10.42 6.13
CA ARG A 479 -23.97 -11.16 7.27
C ARG A 479 -24.24 -12.66 7.17
N ASN A 480 -23.28 -13.48 7.59
CA ASN A 480 -23.34 -14.94 7.62
C ASN A 480 -23.63 -15.58 6.25
N ASN A 481 -23.33 -14.88 5.15
CA ASN A 481 -23.47 -15.40 3.81
C ASN A 481 -22.08 -15.75 3.26
N TRP A 482 -21.89 -17.01 2.88
CA TRP A 482 -20.63 -17.55 2.34
C TRP A 482 -20.62 -17.63 0.81
N ASP A 483 -21.77 -17.46 0.16
CA ASP A 483 -21.94 -17.75 -1.26
C ASP A 483 -21.40 -16.60 -2.12
N LEU A 484 -20.33 -16.78 -2.87
CA LEU A 484 -19.80 -15.76 -3.78
C LEU A 484 -20.46 -15.84 -5.16
N THR A 485 -21.78 -15.62 -5.21
CA THR A 485 -22.63 -15.84 -6.40
C THR A 485 -23.35 -14.57 -6.86
N LEU A 486 -22.89 -13.39 -6.46
CA LEU A 486 -23.48 -12.13 -6.93
C LEU A 486 -23.07 -11.87 -8.38
N HIS A 487 -24.01 -11.32 -9.15
CA HIS A 487 -23.83 -10.88 -10.53
C HIS A 487 -24.37 -9.45 -10.69
N PRO A 488 -24.02 -8.72 -11.76
CA PRO A 488 -24.53 -7.36 -11.98
C PRO A 488 -26.06 -7.24 -11.91
N GLU A 489 -26.79 -8.26 -12.37
CA GLU A 489 -28.26 -8.33 -12.39
C GLU A 489 -28.87 -8.80 -11.07
N SER A 490 -28.04 -9.10 -10.05
CA SER A 490 -28.56 -9.48 -8.74
C SER A 490 -29.40 -8.34 -8.14
N PRO A 491 -30.60 -8.60 -7.59
CA PRO A 491 -31.51 -7.54 -7.13
C PRO A 491 -30.89 -6.54 -6.15
N ASP A 492 -30.02 -7.02 -5.25
CA ASP A 492 -29.31 -6.17 -4.29
C ASP A 492 -28.26 -5.27 -4.96
N VAL A 493 -27.59 -5.77 -6.00
CA VAL A 493 -26.58 -5.04 -6.79
C VAL A 493 -27.24 -3.97 -7.64
N GLU A 494 -28.31 -4.31 -8.37
CA GLU A 494 -29.12 -3.35 -9.13
C GLU A 494 -29.69 -2.25 -8.22
N LEU A 495 -30.19 -2.63 -7.05
CA LEU A 495 -30.71 -1.68 -6.06
C LEU A 495 -29.62 -0.74 -5.54
N MET A 496 -28.43 -1.26 -5.22
CA MET A 496 -27.27 -0.47 -4.81
C MET A 496 -26.89 0.53 -5.92
N PHE A 497 -26.74 0.06 -7.15
CA PHE A 497 -26.35 0.91 -8.28
C PHE A 497 -27.41 1.96 -8.62
N ARG A 498 -28.69 1.58 -8.63
CA ARG A 498 -29.80 2.52 -8.86
C ARG A 498 -29.83 3.64 -7.82
N ARG A 499 -29.49 3.34 -6.56
CA ARG A 499 -29.38 4.35 -5.49
C ARG A 499 -28.20 5.27 -5.74
N ALA A 500 -27.03 4.72 -6.05
CA ALA A 500 -25.85 5.50 -6.43
C ALA A 500 -26.17 6.43 -7.60
N CYS A 501 -26.77 5.93 -8.68
CA CYS A 501 -27.20 6.70 -9.84
C CYS A 501 -28.32 7.72 -9.56
N LYS A 502 -29.16 7.51 -8.54
CA LYS A 502 -30.13 8.54 -8.12
C LYS A 502 -29.44 9.66 -7.35
N PHE A 503 -28.39 9.34 -6.60
CA PHE A 503 -27.62 10.32 -5.83
C PHE A 503 -26.62 11.09 -6.70
N LEU A 504 -25.87 10.40 -7.55
CA LEU A 504 -24.85 10.92 -8.45
C LEU A 504 -25.18 10.47 -9.89
N PRO A 505 -26.03 11.20 -10.63
CA PRO A 505 -26.61 10.78 -11.91
C PRO A 505 -25.60 10.42 -12.99
N LYS A 506 -24.43 11.05 -12.97
CA LYS A 506 -23.31 10.81 -13.89
C LYS A 506 -22.85 9.35 -13.92
N LEU A 507 -23.06 8.59 -12.84
CA LEU A 507 -22.77 7.15 -12.81
C LEU A 507 -23.51 6.35 -13.89
N LYS A 508 -24.68 6.85 -14.38
CA LYS A 508 -25.43 6.21 -15.46
C LYS A 508 -24.72 6.28 -16.81
N GLU A 509 -23.83 7.24 -16.98
CA GLU A 509 -23.07 7.46 -18.21
C GLU A 509 -21.73 6.71 -18.19
N MET A 510 -21.31 6.24 -17.01
CA MET A 510 -20.09 5.45 -16.85
C MET A 510 -20.33 4.01 -17.29
N LYS A 511 -19.34 3.45 -17.98
CA LYS A 511 -19.38 2.05 -18.40
C LYS A 511 -19.01 1.15 -17.24
N SER A 512 -19.65 -0.01 -17.17
CA SER A 512 -19.15 -1.12 -16.36
C SER A 512 -17.80 -1.57 -16.86
N ASP A 513 -16.94 -2.04 -15.95
CA ASP A 513 -15.79 -2.86 -16.29
C ASP A 513 -16.29 -4.08 -17.08
N GLU A 514 -15.78 -4.26 -18.31
CA GLU A 514 -16.27 -5.29 -19.25
C GLU A 514 -15.79 -6.69 -18.84
N ASP A 515 -14.58 -6.78 -18.29
CA ASP A 515 -13.95 -8.05 -17.93
C ASP A 515 -14.25 -8.46 -16.48
N TYR A 516 -14.40 -7.48 -15.59
CA TYR A 516 -14.64 -7.73 -14.16
C TYR A 516 -15.67 -6.76 -13.58
N PRO A 517 -16.95 -6.86 -13.98
CA PRO A 517 -17.98 -5.88 -13.63
C PRO A 517 -18.31 -5.83 -12.14
N ILE A 518 -18.20 -6.97 -11.44
CA ILE A 518 -18.52 -7.09 -10.02
C ILE A 518 -17.37 -7.77 -9.29
N ALA A 519 -16.87 -7.12 -8.24
CA ALA A 519 -15.90 -7.73 -7.33
C ALA A 519 -16.60 -8.08 -6.02
N GLN A 520 -16.52 -9.32 -5.59
CA GLN A 520 -17.14 -9.81 -4.36
C GLN A 520 -16.19 -10.61 -3.48
N GLY A 521 -16.44 -10.62 -2.17
CA GLY A 521 -15.58 -11.32 -1.22
C GLY A 521 -16.20 -11.43 0.17
N LEU A 522 -15.59 -12.25 1.01
CA LEU A 522 -16.04 -12.47 2.38
C LEU A 522 -15.21 -11.61 3.32
N ARG A 523 -15.82 -10.55 3.87
CA ARG A 523 -15.18 -9.72 4.89
C ARG A 523 -15.07 -10.53 6.19
N PRO A 524 -13.88 -10.68 6.79
CA PRO A 524 -13.66 -11.50 7.99
C PRO A 524 -14.03 -10.71 9.25
N PHE A 525 -15.31 -10.55 9.54
CA PHE A 525 -15.73 -9.88 10.76
C PHE A 525 -15.54 -10.76 11.98
N SER A 526 -15.32 -10.14 13.13
CA SER A 526 -15.28 -10.78 14.44
C SER A 526 -16.28 -10.09 15.37
N LYS A 527 -17.02 -10.87 16.17
CA LYS A 527 -17.97 -10.34 17.17
C LYS A 527 -17.26 -9.54 18.27
N MET A 528 -16.01 -9.90 18.57
CA MET A 528 -15.21 -9.29 19.63
C MET A 528 -14.19 -8.27 19.09
N ASN A 529 -14.35 -7.78 17.86
CA ASN A 529 -13.39 -6.92 17.15
C ASN A 529 -12.11 -7.66 16.67
N VAL A 530 -11.15 -6.93 16.11
CA VAL A 530 -9.90 -7.48 15.56
C VAL A 530 -9.07 -8.18 16.63
N ARG A 531 -8.50 -9.33 16.25
CA ARG A 531 -7.68 -10.16 17.12
C ARG A 531 -6.21 -10.05 16.70
N VAL A 532 -5.44 -9.29 17.49
CA VAL A 532 -3.98 -9.22 17.41
C VAL A 532 -3.39 -9.57 18.78
N GLU A 533 -3.05 -10.83 19.00
CA GLU A 533 -2.58 -11.32 20.29
C GLU A 533 -1.80 -12.63 20.18
N VAL A 534 -1.04 -12.97 21.23
CA VAL A 534 -0.48 -14.32 21.42
C VAL A 534 -1.60 -15.29 21.77
N GLU A 535 -1.57 -16.47 21.16
CA GLU A 535 -2.43 -17.61 21.47
C GLU A 535 -2.43 -17.92 22.98
N MET A 536 -3.63 -18.06 23.52
CA MET A 536 -3.88 -18.19 24.96
C MET A 536 -4.06 -19.65 25.39
N ARG A 537 -4.35 -20.54 24.43
CA ARG A 537 -4.40 -21.98 24.64
C ARG A 537 -2.99 -22.52 24.93
N SER A 538 -2.89 -23.57 25.74
CA SER A 538 -1.60 -24.05 26.25
C SER A 538 -0.79 -24.75 25.16
N GLY A 539 0.30 -24.14 24.71
CA GLY A 539 1.24 -24.70 23.70
C GLY A 539 2.34 -25.61 24.27
N GLY A 540 2.10 -26.30 25.39
CA GLY A 540 3.13 -27.09 26.08
C GLY A 540 4.10 -26.27 26.96
N PRO A 541 5.25 -26.85 27.37
CA PRO A 541 6.23 -26.16 28.21
C PRO A 541 6.78 -24.91 27.52
N GLY A 542 6.52 -23.73 28.10
CA GLY A 542 6.96 -22.45 27.55
C GLY A 542 5.86 -21.65 26.82
N GLY A 543 4.62 -22.17 26.72
CA GLY A 543 3.47 -21.48 26.13
C GLY A 543 3.50 -21.42 24.60
N SER A 544 2.38 -21.01 23.99
CA SER A 544 2.27 -20.92 22.53
C SER A 544 3.15 -19.79 21.95
N LYS A 545 3.66 -20.03 20.76
CA LYS A 545 4.46 -19.17 19.88
C LYS A 545 3.64 -18.65 18.70
N ILE A 546 2.32 -18.80 18.75
CA ILE A 546 1.40 -18.30 17.72
C ILE A 546 0.98 -16.87 18.10
N VAL A 547 1.10 -15.95 17.13
CA VAL A 547 0.49 -14.62 17.16
C VAL A 547 -0.65 -14.59 16.14
N HIS A 548 -1.86 -14.29 16.57
CA HIS A 548 -3.01 -14.08 15.69
C HIS A 548 -3.01 -12.66 15.15
N ASN A 549 -3.45 -12.48 13.89
CA ASN A 549 -3.67 -11.19 13.25
C ASN A 549 -4.80 -11.31 12.20
N TYR A 550 -6.05 -11.35 12.66
CA TYR A 550 -7.24 -11.51 11.81
C TYR A 550 -8.49 -10.83 12.40
N GLY A 551 -9.63 -10.96 11.73
CA GLY A 551 -10.91 -10.38 12.18
C GLY A 551 -11.16 -8.93 11.73
N HIS A 552 -10.43 -8.47 10.71
CA HIS A 552 -10.42 -7.07 10.23
C HIS A 552 -11.72 -6.54 9.61
N GLY A 553 -12.74 -7.38 9.42
CA GLY A 553 -14.01 -6.99 8.82
C GLY A 553 -13.83 -6.24 7.51
N GLY A 554 -14.48 -5.07 7.40
CA GLY A 554 -14.37 -4.17 6.24
C GLY A 554 -13.16 -3.22 6.27
N SER A 555 -12.31 -3.26 7.30
CA SER A 555 -11.26 -2.26 7.57
C SER A 555 -9.84 -2.81 7.41
N GLY A 556 -9.66 -3.93 6.70
CA GLY A 556 -8.36 -4.61 6.51
C GLY A 556 -7.23 -3.67 6.07
N TRP A 557 -7.46 -2.85 5.04
CA TRP A 557 -6.44 -1.89 4.58
C TRP A 557 -6.21 -0.75 5.57
N THR A 558 -7.28 -0.19 6.16
CA THR A 558 -7.19 0.88 7.16
C THR A 558 -6.33 0.48 8.37
N LEU A 559 -6.40 -0.79 8.78
CA LEU A 559 -5.77 -1.28 10.01
C LEU A 559 -4.47 -2.06 9.80
N ALA A 560 -4.19 -2.48 8.56
CA ALA A 560 -3.12 -3.44 8.27
C ALA A 560 -1.77 -3.05 8.86
N VAL A 561 -1.40 -1.77 8.76
CA VAL A 561 -0.13 -1.24 9.23
C VAL A 561 -0.02 -1.35 10.75
N GLY A 562 -0.98 -0.77 11.48
CA GLY A 562 -0.96 -0.80 12.95
C GLY A 562 -1.07 -2.22 13.52
N CYS A 563 -1.88 -3.08 12.90
CA CYS A 563 -1.99 -4.48 13.30
C CYS A 563 -0.69 -5.24 13.05
N ALA A 564 -0.01 -5.00 11.92
CA ALA A 564 1.28 -5.60 11.61
C ALA A 564 2.37 -5.17 12.60
N LEU A 565 2.46 -3.88 12.92
CA LEU A 565 3.40 -3.37 13.94
C LEU A 565 3.16 -4.03 15.30
N THR A 566 1.89 -4.16 15.71
CA THR A 566 1.52 -4.82 16.96
C THR A 566 1.88 -6.31 16.94
N ALA A 567 1.67 -7.00 15.81
CA ALA A 567 2.06 -8.40 15.66
C ALA A 567 3.59 -8.58 15.77
N VAL A 568 4.39 -7.67 15.20
CA VAL A 568 5.86 -7.68 15.37
C VAL A 568 6.25 -7.48 16.83
N GLU A 569 5.63 -6.54 17.55
CA GLU A 569 5.89 -6.35 18.99
C GLU A 569 5.57 -7.59 19.83
N LEU A 570 4.52 -8.34 19.46
CA LEU A 570 4.16 -9.59 20.13
C LEU A 570 5.18 -10.71 19.80
N VAL A 571 5.64 -10.81 18.55
CA VAL A 571 6.73 -11.73 18.16
C VAL A 571 8.00 -11.42 18.95
N ASP A 572 8.37 -10.15 19.10
CA ASP A 572 9.50 -9.72 19.92
C ASP A 572 9.31 -10.10 21.40
N ALA A 573 8.12 -9.86 21.95
CA ALA A 573 7.81 -10.25 23.33
C ALA A 573 7.97 -11.77 23.55
N ILE A 574 7.58 -12.59 22.58
CA ILE A 574 7.73 -14.05 22.65
C ILE A 574 9.19 -14.49 22.54
N LEU A 575 9.92 -13.97 21.56
CA LEU A 575 11.22 -14.51 21.16
C LEU A 575 12.40 -13.86 21.87
N GLN A 576 12.32 -12.56 22.15
CA GLN A 576 13.42 -11.82 22.78
C GLN A 576 13.27 -11.75 24.30
N GLU A 577 12.05 -11.70 24.80
CA GLU A 577 11.77 -11.53 26.23
C GLU A 577 11.21 -12.77 26.92
N GLY A 578 10.89 -13.82 26.15
CA GLY A 578 10.35 -15.08 26.68
C GLY A 578 8.96 -14.92 27.30
N LEU A 579 8.19 -13.88 26.93
CA LEU A 579 6.83 -13.68 27.39
C LEU A 579 5.86 -14.52 26.56
N VAL A 580 4.84 -15.09 27.19
CA VAL A 580 3.81 -15.88 26.48
C VAL A 580 2.41 -15.61 27.01
N GLY A 581 1.42 -15.89 26.18
CA GLY A 581 0.00 -15.70 26.44
C GLY A 581 -0.28 -14.34 27.07
N ARG A 582 -0.96 -14.35 28.22
CA ARG A 582 -1.39 -13.11 28.91
C ARG A 582 -0.25 -12.12 29.18
N LYS A 583 0.96 -12.60 29.49
CA LYS A 583 2.08 -11.69 29.84
C LYS A 583 2.52 -10.89 28.61
N ALA A 584 2.62 -11.53 27.46
CA ALA A 584 2.94 -10.85 26.20
C ALA A 584 1.81 -9.88 25.80
N ASN A 585 0.56 -10.34 25.86
CA ASN A 585 -0.61 -9.53 25.51
C ASN A 585 -0.74 -8.29 26.39
N CYS A 586 -0.58 -8.42 27.71
CA CYS A 586 -0.64 -7.27 28.63
C CYS A 586 0.49 -6.27 28.40
N LYS A 587 1.71 -6.73 28.08
CA LYS A 587 2.83 -5.85 27.79
C LYS A 587 2.53 -4.98 26.57
N VAL A 588 2.14 -5.61 25.46
CA VAL A 588 1.87 -4.88 24.22
C VAL A 588 0.63 -3.99 24.37
N ALA A 589 -0.42 -4.45 25.05
CA ALA A 589 -1.59 -3.59 25.34
C ALA A 589 -1.22 -2.34 26.16
N THR A 590 -0.34 -2.48 27.15
CA THR A 590 0.10 -1.36 28.00
C THR A 590 1.10 -0.44 27.31
N SER A 591 2.09 -0.95 26.56
CA SER A 591 3.01 -0.12 25.76
C SER A 591 2.27 0.66 24.69
N THR A 592 1.35 -0.01 23.99
CA THR A 592 0.61 0.53 22.86
C THR A 592 -0.34 1.64 23.27
N THR A 593 -1.05 1.46 24.40
CA THR A 593 -1.97 2.48 24.93
C THR A 593 -1.21 3.63 25.60
N ARG A 594 -0.13 3.32 26.33
CA ARG A 594 0.66 4.31 27.07
C ARG A 594 1.48 5.21 26.14
N ALA A 595 2.14 4.66 25.12
CA ALA A 595 2.96 5.46 24.18
C ALA A 595 2.11 6.42 23.32
N TYR A 596 0.88 6.02 22.98
CA TYR A 596 -0.04 6.88 22.22
C TYR A 596 -0.51 8.09 23.05
N TYR A 597 -0.86 7.89 24.33
CA TYR A 597 -1.39 8.95 25.19
C TYR A 597 -0.37 9.68 26.08
N GLU A 598 0.79 9.11 26.40
CA GLU A 598 1.89 9.88 27.01
C GLU A 598 2.39 10.97 26.05
N LYS A 599 2.30 10.74 24.73
CA LYS A 599 2.44 11.81 23.73
C LYS A 599 1.29 12.82 23.76
N GLU A 600 0.06 12.41 24.08
CA GLU A 600 -1.06 13.34 24.21
C GLU A 600 -0.98 14.23 25.46
N ASN A 601 -0.48 13.68 26.58
CA ASN A 601 -0.40 14.37 27.86
C ASN A 601 0.94 15.06 28.13
N ALA A 602 2.03 14.73 27.42
CA ALA A 602 3.30 15.45 27.53
C ALA A 602 3.29 16.84 26.87
N GLY A 603 2.18 17.23 26.24
CA GLY A 603 1.96 18.54 25.62
C GLY A 603 0.88 19.40 26.28
N SER A 604 0.37 19.04 27.46
CA SER A 604 -0.57 19.84 28.26
C SER A 604 0.11 20.65 29.35
#